data_AF-A0A2M7PV67-F1
#
_entry.id   AF-A0A2M7PV67-F1
#
_cell.length_a   1.000
_cell.length_b   1.000
_cell.length_c   1.000
_cell.angle_alpha   90.00
_cell.angle_beta   90.00
_cell.angle_gamma   90.00
#
_symmetry.space_group_name_H-M   'P 1'
#
loop_
_entity.id
_entity.type
_entity.pdbx_description
1 polymer ?
#
loop_
_entity_poly.entity_id
_entity_poly.type
_entity_poly.pdbx_seq_one_letter_code
_entity_poly.pdbx_strand_id
1 'polypeptide(L)'
;FGHTVGHALESYFLRTHNETTHGMAIAAGMICEAWISAKIFEFDAAHLVEIVTMIDKNFERFTFDESKIPLIIELMHQDKKMRENKLLFSLLRRLGKAT
;
A
#
# COMPACT_ATOMS: atom_id res chain seq x y z
N PHE A 1 1.70 -1.58 -8.64
CA PHE A 1 2.30 -1.69 -7.30
C PHE A 1 1.86 -0.49 -6.48
N GLY A 2 1.53 -0.70 -5.21
CA GLY A 2 1.05 0.29 -4.25
C GLY A 2 -0.42 0.70 -4.35
N HIS A 3 -1.17 0.20 -5.33
CA HIS A 3 -2.53 0.68 -5.60
C HIS A 3 -3.61 -0.06 -4.82
N THR A 4 -3.40 -1.34 -4.47
CA THR A 4 -4.43 -2.13 -3.78
C THR A 4 -4.61 -1.62 -2.36
N VAL A 5 -3.49 -1.40 -1.64
CA VAL A 5 -3.53 -0.75 -0.32
C VAL A 5 -3.73 0.76 -0.47
N GLY A 6 -3.10 1.38 -1.47
CA GLY A 6 -3.15 2.83 -1.66
C GLY A 6 -4.57 3.36 -1.89
N HIS A 7 -5.37 2.73 -2.75
CA HIS A 7 -6.76 3.15 -2.97
C HIS A 7 -7.65 2.94 -1.73
N ALA A 8 -7.35 1.93 -0.91
CA ALA A 8 -8.09 1.73 0.34
C ALA A 8 -7.79 2.84 1.35
N LEU A 9 -6.52 3.23 1.49
CA LEU A 9 -6.12 4.39 2.31
C LEU A 9 -6.70 5.69 1.75
N GLU A 10 -6.64 5.91 0.44
CA GLU A 10 -7.26 7.07 -0.22
C GLU A 10 -8.76 7.15 0.10
N SER A 11 -9.48 6.05 -0.08
CA SER A 11 -10.91 5.95 0.19
C SER A 11 -11.24 6.21 1.66
N TYR A 12 -10.40 5.74 2.58
CA TYR A 12 -10.55 5.99 4.01
C TYR A 12 -10.38 7.48 4.33
N PHE A 13 -9.28 8.09 3.89
CA PHE A 13 -8.97 9.49 4.24
C PHE A 13 -9.88 10.51 3.56
N LEU A 14 -10.36 10.22 2.35
CA LEU A 14 -11.38 11.05 1.68
C LEU A 14 -12.71 11.07 2.47
N ARG A 15 -13.05 9.99 3.18
CA ARG A 15 -14.25 9.93 4.04
C ARG A 15 -14.08 10.66 5.36
N THR A 16 -12.84 10.86 5.83
CA THR A 16 -12.55 11.53 7.11
C THR A 16 -12.27 13.03 6.96
N HIS A 17 -12.55 13.63 5.80
CA HIS A 17 -12.24 15.03 5.48
C HIS A 17 -10.76 15.43 5.65
N ASN A 18 -9.85 14.45 5.59
CA ASN A 18 -8.42 14.75 5.53
C ASN A 18 -8.02 14.91 4.06
N GLU A 19 -7.43 16.05 3.73
CA GLU A 19 -6.89 16.30 2.39
C GLU A 19 -5.75 15.30 2.13
N THR A 20 -6.05 14.25 1.35
CA THR A 20 -5.08 13.27 0.90
C THR A 20 -4.99 13.32 -0.60
N THR A 21 -3.78 13.46 -1.12
CA THR A 21 -3.56 13.36 -2.56
C THR A 21 -3.44 11.91 -2.98
N HIS A 22 -3.83 11.62 -4.21
CA HIS A 22 -3.66 10.28 -4.79
C HIS A 22 -2.21 9.79 -4.67
N GLY A 23 -1.23 10.65 -4.96
CA GLY A 23 0.19 10.31 -4.86
C GLY A 23 0.61 9.89 -3.45
N MET A 24 0.14 10.58 -2.42
CA MET A 24 0.44 10.25 -1.02
C MET A 24 -0.17 8.89 -0.63
N ALA A 25 -1.39 8.62 -1.06
CA ALA A 25 -2.05 7.34 -0.82
C ALA A 25 -1.30 6.17 -1.49
N ILE A 26 -0.90 6.34 -2.76
CA ILE A 26 -0.11 5.33 -3.48
C ILE A 26 1.27 5.14 -2.82
N ALA A 27 1.92 6.20 -2.35
CA ALA A 27 3.20 6.11 -1.65
C ALA A 27 3.11 5.23 -0.38
N ALA A 28 2.11 5.44 0.46
CA ALA A 28 1.87 4.57 1.62
C ALA A 28 1.52 3.14 1.20
N GLY A 29 0.71 2.98 0.15
CA GLY A 29 0.40 1.67 -0.40
C GLY A 29 1.63 0.93 -0.91
N MET A 30 2.61 1.63 -1.49
CA MET A 30 3.89 1.05 -1.92
C MET A 30 4.70 0.52 -0.74
N ILE A 31 4.70 1.20 0.41
CA ILE A 31 5.35 0.71 1.64
C ILE A 31 4.71 -0.62 2.08
N CYS A 32 3.38 -0.65 2.17
CA CYS A 32 2.65 -1.85 2.57
C CYS A 32 2.87 -3.02 1.58
N GLU A 33 2.74 -2.75 0.28
CA GLU A 33 2.95 -3.79 -0.74
C GLU A 33 4.42 -4.22 -0.83
N ALA A 34 5.40 -3.35 -0.54
CA ALA A 34 6.81 -3.74 -0.43
C ALA A 34 7.03 -4.71 0.73
N TRP A 35 6.41 -4.44 1.89
CA TRP A 35 6.48 -5.34 3.04
C TRP A 35 5.84 -6.70 2.75
N ILE A 36 4.67 -6.71 2.12
CA ILE A 36 4.00 -7.95 1.67
C ILE A 36 4.88 -8.70 0.67
N SER A 37 5.51 -8.00 -0.28
CA SER A 37 6.44 -8.59 -1.24
C SER A 37 7.62 -9.27 -0.55
N ALA A 38 8.21 -8.63 0.48
CA ALA A 38 9.29 -9.20 1.26
C ALA A 38 8.90 -10.47 2.01
N LYS A 39 7.66 -10.53 2.53
CA LYS A 39 7.13 -11.72 3.19
C LYS A 39 6.84 -12.87 2.23
N ILE A 40 6.37 -12.58 1.01
CA ILE A 40 5.98 -13.64 0.05
C ILE A 40 7.18 -14.16 -0.75
N PHE A 41 8.10 -13.29 -1.17
CA PHE A 41 9.18 -13.66 -2.08
C PHE A 41 10.56 -13.72 -1.43
N GLU A 42 10.63 -13.63 -0.10
CA GLU A 42 11.90 -13.59 0.66
C GLU A 42 12.86 -12.54 0.10
N PHE A 43 12.29 -11.40 -0.29
CA PHE A 43 13.04 -10.29 -0.85
C PHE A 43 13.93 -9.67 0.23
N ASP A 44 15.17 -9.33 -0.15
CA ASP A 44 16.19 -8.80 0.75
C ASP A 44 15.66 -7.61 1.57
N ALA A 45 15.83 -7.70 2.90
CA ALA A 45 15.44 -6.66 3.84
C ALA A 45 16.13 -5.32 3.53
N ALA A 46 17.34 -5.33 2.97
CA ALA A 46 18.04 -4.12 2.55
C ALA A 46 17.25 -3.32 1.52
N HIS A 47 16.66 -4.00 0.54
CA HIS A 47 15.85 -3.33 -0.48
C HIS A 47 14.51 -2.82 0.07
N LEU A 48 13.89 -3.52 1.03
CA LEU A 48 12.70 -3.00 1.70
C LEU A 48 13.03 -1.69 2.43
N VAL A 49 14.13 -1.64 3.16
CA VAL A 49 14.61 -0.44 3.84
C VAL A 49 14.88 0.69 2.84
N GLU A 50 15.51 0.39 1.71
CA GLU A 50 15.75 1.36 0.63
C GLU A 50 14.45 1.96 0.09
N ILE A 51 13.46 1.13 -0.22
CA ILE A 51 12.15 1.58 -0.72
C ILE A 51 11.46 2.49 0.31
N VAL A 52 11.37 2.05 1.56
CA VAL A 52 10.69 2.81 2.63
C VAL A 52 11.41 4.14 2.87
N THR A 53 12.74 4.11 2.96
CA THR A 53 13.55 5.33 3.17
C THR A 53 13.37 6.33 2.04
N MET A 54 13.30 5.87 0.79
CA MET A 54 13.08 6.75 -0.36
C MET A 54 11.68 7.36 -0.37
N ILE A 55 10.67 6.60 0.05
CA ILE A 55 9.30 7.11 0.14
C ILE A 55 9.17 8.13 1.28
N ASP A 56 9.67 7.80 2.48
CA ASP A 56 9.59 8.69 3.65
C ASP A 56 10.34 10.02 3.47
N LYS A 57 11.34 10.06 2.57
CA LYS A 57 12.04 11.32 2.22
C LYS A 57 11.16 12.30 1.43
N ASN A 58 10.12 11.81 0.76
CA ASN A 58 9.31 12.58 -0.18
C ASN A 58 7.83 12.70 0.23
N PHE A 59 7.36 11.82 1.12
CA PHE A 59 5.96 11.76 1.54
C PHE A 59 5.86 11.60 3.05
N GLU A 60 4.94 12.35 3.66
CA GLU A 60 4.59 12.16 5.06
C GLU A 60 3.80 10.84 5.24
N ARG A 61 3.96 10.22 6.41
CA ARG A 61 3.23 9.00 6.74
C ARG A 61 1.81 9.32 7.22
N PHE A 62 0.86 8.48 6.82
CA PHE A 62 -0.47 8.53 7.39
C PHE A 62 -0.47 8.16 8.87
N THR A 63 -1.27 8.89 9.63
CA THR A 63 -1.56 8.59 11.04
C THR A 63 -3.04 8.27 11.19
N PHE A 64 -3.35 7.09 11.70
CA PHE A 64 -4.71 6.67 12.03
C PHE A 64 -4.66 5.64 13.15
N ASP A 65 -5.78 5.47 13.85
CA ASP A 65 -5.90 4.51 14.94
C ASP A 65 -5.95 3.06 14.41
N GLU A 66 -5.28 2.13 15.08
CA GLU A 66 -5.23 0.72 14.67
C GLU A 66 -6.63 0.08 14.59
N SER A 67 -7.61 0.57 15.36
CA SER A 67 -9.02 0.14 15.26
C SER A 67 -9.64 0.37 13.88
N LYS A 68 -9.01 1.18 13.02
CA LYS A 68 -9.46 1.47 11.66
C LYS A 68 -8.93 0.48 10.62
N ILE A 69 -7.95 -0.36 10.99
CA ILE A 69 -7.38 -1.37 10.10
C ILE A 69 -8.46 -2.29 9.50
N PRO A 70 -9.44 -2.84 10.27
CA PRO A 70 -10.48 -3.68 9.69
C PRO A 70 -11.29 -2.97 8.58
N LEU A 71 -11.66 -1.70 8.80
CA LEU A 71 -12.35 -0.89 7.80
C LEU A 71 -11.49 -0.65 6.56
N ILE A 72 -10.20 -0.36 6.74
CA ILE A 72 -9.28 -0.17 5.61
C ILE A 72 -9.15 -1.46 4.79
N ILE A 73 -9.09 -2.63 5.44
CA ILE A 73 -9.09 -3.93 4.76
C ILE A 73 -10.39 -4.14 3.97
N GLU A 74 -11.55 -3.82 4.55
CA GLU A 74 -12.83 -3.87 3.83
C GLU A 74 -12.84 -2.98 2.58
N LEU A 75 -12.26 -1.78 2.67
CA LEU A 75 -12.13 -0.87 1.53
C LEU A 75 -11.21 -1.40 0.43
N MET A 76 -10.20 -2.23 0.75
CA MET A 76 -9.37 -2.90 -0.26
C MET A 76 -10.19 -3.82 -1.17
N HIS A 77 -11.25 -4.44 -0.65
CA HIS A 77 -12.14 -5.30 -1.43
C HIS A 77 -13.04 -4.52 -2.42
N GLN A 78 -13.09 -3.20 -2.32
CA GLN A 78 -13.85 -2.36 -3.26
C GLN A 78 -13.04 -1.99 -4.51
N ASP A 79 -11.74 -2.32 -4.55
CA ASP A 79 -10.90 -2.06 -5.70
C ASP A 79 -11.31 -2.92 -6.92
N LYS A 80 -11.25 -2.32 -8.11
CA LYS A 80 -11.63 -2.96 -9.38
C LYS A 80 -10.76 -4.17 -9.75
N LYS A 81 -9.67 -4.44 -9.02
CA LYS A 81 -8.76 -5.59 -9.22
C LYS A 81 -9.16 -6.84 -8.43
N MET A 82 -10.45 -7.11 -8.25
CA MET A 82 -10.91 -8.43 -7.84
C MET A 82 -11.10 -9.35 -9.05
N ARG A 83 -10.40 -10.49 -9.08
CA ARG A 83 -10.78 -11.62 -9.93
C ARG A 83 -11.16 -12.80 -9.03
N GLU A 84 -12.32 -13.40 -9.28
CA GLU A 84 -12.79 -14.60 -8.56
C GLU A 84 -12.77 -14.42 -7.02
N ASN A 85 -13.13 -13.24 -6.53
CA ASN A 85 -13.15 -12.90 -5.10
C ASN A 85 -11.76 -12.92 -4.42
N LYS A 86 -10.67 -12.86 -5.19
CA LYS A 86 -9.30 -12.75 -4.70
C LYS A 86 -8.74 -11.35 -4.93
N LEU A 87 -8.13 -10.78 -3.89
CA LEU A 87 -7.36 -9.55 -3.98
C LEU A 87 -6.12 -9.79 -4.84
N LEU A 88 -5.98 -9.01 -5.92
CA LEU A 88 -4.80 -9.03 -6.77
C LEU A 88 -3.87 -7.90 -6.36
N PHE A 89 -2.65 -8.27 -5.94
CA PHE A 89 -1.57 -7.34 -5.68
C PHE A 89 -0.54 -7.42 -6.81
N SER A 90 0.00 -6.28 -7.22
CA SER A 90 1.15 -6.24 -8.13
C SER A 90 2.42 -6.17 -7.31
N LEU A 91 2.86 -7.29 -6.74
CA LEU A 91 3.96 -7.37 -5.78
C LEU A 91 5.34 -7.39 -6.47
N LEU A 92 6.37 -6.94 -5.77
CA LEU A 92 7.75 -6.93 -6.27
C LEU A 92 8.40 -8.29 -6.05
N ARG A 93 8.90 -8.91 -7.13
CA ARG A 93 9.80 -10.08 -7.02
C ARG A 93 11.25 -9.67 -6.79
N ARG A 94 11.64 -8.54 -7.36
CA ARG A 94 12.92 -7.85 -7.16
C ARG A 94 12.78 -6.40 -7.60
N LEU A 95 13.75 -5.55 -7.25
CA LEU A 95 13.79 -4.18 -7.79
C LEU A 95 13.70 -4.20 -9.31
N GLY A 96 12.81 -3.37 -9.87
CA GLY A 96 12.54 -3.30 -11.30
C GLY A 96 11.70 -4.44 -11.88
N LYS A 97 11.20 -5.40 -11.08
CA LYS A 97 10.33 -6.49 -11.58
C LYS A 97 9.16 -6.81 -10.64
N ALA A 98 7.95 -6.52 -11.10
CA ALA A 98 6.69 -6.87 -10.42
C ALA A 98 6.01 -8.12 -11.03
N THR A 99 5.03 -8.67 -10.30
CA THR A 99 4.11 -9.73 -10.77
C THR A 99 2.91 -9.17 -11.53
#